data_AF-A0A0F9GSV2-F1
#
_entry.id   AF-A0A0F9GSV2-F1
#
_cell.length_a   1.000
_cell.length_b   1.000
_cell.length_c   1.000
_cell.angle_alpha   90.00
_cell.angle_beta   90.00
_cell.angle_gamma   90.00
#
_symmetry.space_group_name_H-M   'P 1'
#
loop_
_entity.id
_entity.type
_entity.pdbx_description
1 polymer ?
#
loop_
_entity_poly.entity_id
_entity_poly.type
_entity_poly.pdbx_seq_one_letter_code
_entity_poly.pdbx_strand_id
1 'polypeptide(L)' 'MRDETFEFLIDVANPEALDKVLNSMGAALIQDASGIYSTIDGHYIVRCLGDMGYVKFACKEQGYVRLVEASPEDKDDE' A
#
# COMPACT_ATOMS: atom_id res chain seq x y z
N MET A 1 14.78 -18.02 -1.47
CA MET A 1 13.36 -17.62 -1.37
C MET A 1 13.29 -16.19 -1.89
N ARG A 2 12.55 -15.93 -2.95
CA ARG A 2 12.22 -14.55 -3.30
C ARG A 2 11.20 -14.12 -2.25
N ASP A 3 11.59 -13.19 -1.37
CA ASP A 3 10.62 -12.39 -0.62
C ASP A 3 9.84 -11.61 -1.68
N GLU A 4 8.70 -12.16 -2.12
CA GLU A 4 7.77 -11.45 -3.01
C GLU A 4 7.05 -10.40 -2.17
N THR A 5 7.72 -9.27 -1.97
CA THR A 5 7.10 -8.05 -1.48
C THR A 5 6.31 -7.40 -2.60
N PHE A 6 5.02 -7.19 -2.36
CA PHE A 6 4.13 -6.50 -3.30
C PHE A 6 3.94 -5.06 -2.84
N GLU A 7 4.06 -4.12 -3.77
CA GLU A 7 3.86 -2.71 -3.50
C GLU A 7 2.66 -2.19 -4.27
N PHE A 8 1.80 -1.40 -3.62
CA PHE A 8 0.65 -0.78 -4.26
C PHE A 8 0.37 0.60 -3.67
N LEU A 9 -0.26 1.45 -4.47
CA LEU A 9 -0.59 2.81 -4.08
C LEU A 9 -2.00 2.88 -3.49
N ILE A 10 -2.15 3.74 -2.49
CA ILE A 10 -3.43 3.99 -1.85
C ILE A 10 -3.64 5.47 -1.54
N ASP A 11 -4.91 5.84 -1.51
CA ASP A 11 -5.38 7.09 -0.94
C ASP A 11 -6.02 6.81 0.42
N VAL A 12 -5.56 7.52 1.45
CA VAL A 12 -6.06 7.36 2.82
C VAL A 12 -6.05 8.70 3.53
N ALA A 13 -7.13 9.01 4.25
CA ALA A 13 -7.24 10.24 5.02
C ALA A 13 -6.37 10.25 6.29
N ASN A 14 -6.10 9.07 6.86
CA ASN A 14 -5.28 8.90 8.05
C ASN A 14 -4.27 7.74 7.88
N PRO A 15 -3.05 8.02 7.37
CA PRO A 15 -2.05 6.99 7.10
C PRO A 15 -1.54 6.32 8.38
N GLU A 16 -1.41 7.03 9.50
CA GLU A 16 -0.95 6.42 10.77
C GLU A 16 -1.89 5.37 11.32
N ALA A 17 -3.21 5.62 11.23
CA ALA A 17 -4.20 4.65 11.68
C ALA A 17 -4.15 3.39 10.80
N LEU A 18 -4.03 3.58 9.48
CA LEU A 18 -3.93 2.48 8.55
C LEU A 18 -2.63 1.69 8.71
N ASP A 19 -1.49 2.36 8.92
CA ASP A 19 -0.19 1.71 9.10
C ASP A 19 -0.23 0.70 10.26
N LYS A 20 -0.87 1.06 11.38
CA LYS A 20 -1.05 0.16 12.53
C LYS A 20 -1.88 -1.07 12.17
N VAL A 21 -2.95 -0.89 11.40
CA VAL A 21 -3.83 -1.99 10.95
C VAL A 21 -3.06 -2.90 9.99
N LEU A 22 -2.37 -2.32 9.02
CA LEU A 22 -1.55 -3.04 8.05
C LEU A 22 -0.44 -3.83 8.76
N ASN A 23 0.28 -3.21 9.70
CA ASN A 23 1.36 -3.86 10.45
C ASN A 23 0.84 -5.10 11.20
N SER A 24 -0.38 -5.02 11.75
CA SER A 24 -1.02 -6.16 12.39
C SER A 24 -1.42 -7.29 11.41
N MET A 25 -1.50 -6.99 10.12
CA MET A 25 -1.85 -7.93 9.04
C MET A 25 -0.64 -8.39 8.22
N GLY A 26 0.58 -7.95 8.54
CA GLY A 26 1.79 -8.28 7.77
C GLY A 26 2.02 -7.42 6.53
N ALA A 27 1.41 -6.23 6.48
CA ALA A 27 1.72 -5.18 5.51
C ALA A 27 2.17 -3.92 6.25
N ALA A 28 2.78 -2.95 5.58
CA ALA A 28 3.12 -1.68 6.19
C ALA A 28 3.12 -0.58 5.14
N LEU A 29 2.81 0.65 5.56
CA LEU A 29 3.12 1.81 4.75
C LEU A 29 4.64 2.00 4.71
N ILE A 30 5.17 2.34 3.54
CA ILE A 30 6.61 2.59 3.42
C ILE A 30 6.91 3.92 4.12
N GLN A 31 7.84 3.86 5.07
CA GLN A 31 8.38 5.03 5.75
C GLN A 31 9.85 5.20 5.38
N ASP A 32 10.28 6.44 5.15
CA ASP A 32 11.69 6.77 5.00
C ASP A 32 12.41 6.70 6.36
N ALA A 33 13.75 6.77 6.38
CA ALA A 33 14.56 6.76 7.60
C ALA A 33 14.19 7.88 8.60
N SER A 34 13.50 8.92 8.13
CA SER A 34 12.97 10.02 8.94
C SER A 34 11.60 9.74 9.58
N GLY A 35 11.00 8.57 9.33
CA GLY A 35 9.64 8.21 9.79
C GLY A 35 8.52 8.89 9.01
N ILE A 36 8.83 9.45 7.84
CA ILE A 36 7.85 10.09 6.94
C ILE A 36 7.36 9.06 5.93
N TYR A 37 6.05 8.97 5.74
CA TYR A 37 5.46 8.05 4.76
C TYR A 37 5.85 8.42 3.33
N SER A 38 6.31 7.43 2.56
CA SER A 38 6.61 7.57 1.15
C SER A 38 5.32 7.70 0.34
N THR A 39 5.31 8.68 -0.56
CA THR A 39 4.19 8.95 -1.46
C THR A 39 4.68 9.10 -2.90
N ILE A 40 3.85 8.69 -3.87
CA ILE A 40 4.04 8.86 -5.31
C ILE A 40 2.79 9.54 -5.84
N ASP A 41 2.95 10.68 -6.53
CA ASP A 41 1.84 11.48 -7.08
C ASP A 41 0.75 11.86 -6.04
N GLY A 42 1.13 11.98 -4.77
CA GLY A 42 0.22 12.28 -3.65
C GLY A 42 -0.47 11.05 -3.03
N HIS A 43 -0.15 9.84 -3.50
CA HIS A 43 -0.68 8.58 -2.96
C HIS A 43 0.37 7.86 -2.13
N TYR A 44 -0.05 7.19 -1.07
CA TYR A 44 0.85 6.47 -0.17
C TYR A 44 1.24 5.10 -0.71
N ILE A 45 2.50 4.71 -0.51
CA ILE A 45 3.01 3.40 -0.91
C ILE A 45 2.83 2.41 0.23
N VAL A 46 2.14 1.30 -0.03
CA VAL A 46 2.02 0.17 0.89
C VAL A 46 2.89 -0.96 0.39
N ARG A 47 3.71 -1.52 1.29
CA ARG A 47 4.47 -2.74 1.06
C ARG A 47 3.81 -3.89 1.81
N CYS A 48 3.48 -4.94 1.08
CA CYS A 48 2.87 -6.16 1.59
C CYS A 48 3.92 -7.28 1.57
N LEU A 49 4.21 -7.85 2.75
CA LEU A 49 5.12 -8.98 2.92
C LEU A 49 4.39 -10.33 2.86
N GLY A 50 3.06 -10.31 2.73
CA GLY A 50 2.20 -11.48 2.67
C GLY A 50 1.21 -11.42 1.50
N ASP A 51 0.01 -11.96 1.72
CA ASP A 51 -1.00 -12.09 0.67
C ASP A 51 -1.62 -10.72 0.29
N MET A 52 -1.26 -10.22 -0.88
CA MET A 52 -1.78 -8.95 -1.41
C MET A 52 -3.31 -8.97 -1.53
N GLY A 53 -3.91 -10.12 -1.85
CA GLY A 53 -5.36 -10.27 -1.98
C GLY A 53 -6.07 -10.02 -0.65
N TYR A 54 -5.55 -10.60 0.43
CA TYR A 54 -6.05 -10.37 1.79
C TYR A 54 -5.95 -8.90 2.20
N VAL A 55 -4.81 -8.25 1.94
CA VAL A 55 -4.61 -6.84 2.33
C VAL A 55 -5.50 -5.90 1.51
N LYS A 56 -5.62 -6.11 0.20
CA LYS A 56 -6.55 -5.36 -0.65
C LYS A 56 -8.00 -5.53 -0.19
N PHE A 57 -8.39 -6.76 0.16
CA PHE A 57 -9.71 -7.05 0.70
C PHE A 57 -9.95 -6.34 2.03
N ALA A 58 -9.01 -6.43 2.98
CA ALA A 58 -9.10 -5.74 4.26
C ALA A 58 -9.20 -4.21 4.09
N CYS A 59 -8.40 -3.62 3.21
CA CYS A 59 -8.48 -2.19 2.88
C CYS A 59 -9.85 -1.79 2.32
N LYS A 60 -10.44 -2.64 1.48
CA LYS A 60 -11.77 -2.42 0.87
C LYS A 60 -12.91 -2.56 1.89
N GLU A 61 -12.87 -3.60 2.72
CA GLU A 61 -13.90 -3.88 3.73
C GLU A 61 -13.88 -2.90 4.88
N GLN A 62 -12.70 -2.43 5.29
CA GLN A 62 -12.56 -1.42 6.34
C GLN A 62 -13.05 -0.03 5.89
N GLY A 63 -13.13 0.23 4.59
CA GLY A 63 -13.74 1.44 4.02
C GLY A 63 -12.94 2.73 4.17
N TYR A 64 -11.73 2.69 4.74
CA TYR A 64 -10.90 3.89 4.97
C TYR A 64 -9.94 4.21 3.82
N VAL A 65 -9.83 3.33 2.82
CA VAL A 65 -8.74 3.35 1.84
C VAL A 65 -9.28 3.21 0.43
N ARG A 66 -8.79 4.06 -0.47
CA ARG A 66 -9.00 3.91 -1.90
C ARG A 66 -7.75 3.28 -2.51
N LEU A 67 -7.87 2.07 -3.05
CA LEU A 67 -6.79 1.49 -3.85
C LEU A 67 -6.63 2.33 -5.12
N VAL A 68 -5.41 2.80 -5.36
CA VAL A 68 -5.04 3.44 -6.61
C VAL A 68 -4.45 2.33 -7.46
N GLU A 69 -5.21 1.87 -8.45
CA GLU A 69 -4.69 0.99 -9.51
C GLU A 69 -3.75 1.79 -10.41
N ALA A 70 -2.64 2.25 -9.86
CA ALA A 70 -1.51 2.66 -10.67
C ALA A 70 -0.73 1.38 -10.95
N SER A 71 -1.11 0.66 -12.00
CA SER A 71 -0.17 -0.23 -12.68
C SER A 71 0.96 0.66 -13.22
N PRO A 72 2.22 0.54 -12.76
CA PRO A 72 3.33 1.15 -13.49
C PRO A 72 3.63 0.44 -14.82
N GLU A 73 2.87 -0.60 -15.20
CA GLU A 73 3.10 -1.40 -16.41
C GLU A 73 2.12 -1.18 -17.56
N ASP A 74 1.07 -0.35 -17.43
CA ASP A 74 0.26 0.07 -18.58
C ASP A 74 0.81 1.37 -19.19
N LYS A 75 2.05 1.27 -19.69
CA LYS A 75 2.48 2.08 -20.83
C LYS A 75 2.70 1.14 -22.01
N ASP A 76 1.60 0.60 -22.51
CA ASP A 76 1.50 0.19 -23.91
C ASP A 76 1.54 1.49 -24.75
N ASP A 77 2.73 1.87 -25.19
CA ASP A 77 2.95 2.92 -26.18
C ASP A 77 3.08 2.23 -27.55
N GLU A 78 1.95 2.25 -28.26
CA GLU A 78 1.71 2.29 -29.72
C GLU A 78 2.73 1.67 -30.72
#